data_AF-A0AAV2INT4-F1
#
_entry.id   AF-A0AAV2INT4-F1
#
_cell.length_a   1.000
_cell.length_b   1.000
_cell.length_c   1.000
_cell.angle_alpha   90.00
_cell.angle_beta   90.00
_cell.angle_gamma   90.00
#
_symmetry.space_group_name_H-M   'P 1'
#
loop_
_entity.id
_entity.type
_entity.pdbx_description
1 polymer ?
#
loop_
_entity_poly.entity_id
_entity_poly.type
_entity_poly.pdbx_seq_one_letter_code
_entity_poly.pdbx_strand_id
1 'polypeptide(L)'
;GIRHPTTTCDGCNHSGIRGIRWKCLDCFDYDLCTACYGSDKHDTRHTFWRIDRASSKRVKLPRRCEGEKLQAQGIFADAGVCRVQDWDEDDQEEAESKEGRVLTIGDWPLQNVSFNSLATVKWSDGTESNCRLGYGGKVDLKFIKSSFGQVYYKDHLPVLGKPEVSECKFDIGDVVSCWCDSATVRRLQENHGGWTEEMSSYTSLTGTVVDIDDDCDVSVQYA
;
A
#
# COMPACT_ATOMS: atom_id res chain seq x y z
N GLY A 1 -3.02 -7.25 12.01
CA GLY A 1 -3.19 -6.36 10.85
C GLY A 1 -1.89 -5.65 10.64
N ILE A 2 -1.42 -5.58 9.40
CA ILE A 2 -0.14 -4.93 9.09
C ILE A 2 -0.25 -3.43 9.35
N ARG A 3 0.78 -2.84 9.97
CA ARG A 3 0.85 -1.39 10.24
C ARG A 3 2.30 -0.92 10.35
N HIS A 4 2.50 0.37 10.14
CA HIS A 4 3.75 1.12 10.35
C HIS A 4 3.55 2.08 11.54
N PRO A 5 3.78 1.62 12.78
CA PRO A 5 3.29 2.30 13.99
C PRO A 5 3.95 3.66 14.25
N THR A 6 5.18 3.86 13.78
CA THR A 6 5.96 5.09 14.00
C THR A 6 5.80 6.10 12.86
N THR A 7 5.03 5.79 11.82
CA THR A 7 4.85 6.66 10.66
C THR A 7 3.46 7.28 10.69
N THR A 8 3.40 8.59 10.49
CA THR A 8 2.16 9.35 10.35
C THR A 8 1.89 9.61 8.87
N CYS A 9 0.63 9.51 8.45
CA CYS A 9 0.25 9.92 7.10
C CYS A 9 0.15 11.46 7.03
N ASP A 10 0.98 12.12 6.23
CA ASP A 10 0.96 13.58 6.05
C ASP A 10 -0.29 14.09 5.34
N GLY A 11 -1.02 13.21 4.64
CA GLY A 11 -2.25 13.55 3.95
C GLY A 11 -3.48 13.67 4.86
N CYS A 12 -3.52 12.93 5.97
CA CYS A 12 -4.65 12.90 6.91
C CYS A 12 -4.28 13.04 8.39
N ASN A 13 -2.98 13.18 8.71
CA ASN A 13 -2.41 13.28 10.05
C ASN A 13 -2.71 12.09 10.97
N HIS A 14 -3.19 10.96 10.43
CA HIS A 14 -3.41 9.76 11.23
C HIS A 14 -2.07 9.08 11.52
N SER A 15 -1.73 8.96 12.81
CA SER A 15 -0.52 8.27 13.26
C SER A 15 -0.69 6.75 13.13
N GLY A 16 0.39 6.06 12.78
CA GLY A 16 0.38 4.62 12.58
C GLY A 16 -0.32 4.24 11.28
N ILE A 17 0.37 4.36 10.15
CA ILE A 17 -0.19 3.98 8.84
C ILE A 17 -0.60 2.50 8.88
N ARG A 18 -1.88 2.24 8.60
CA ARG A 18 -2.49 0.91 8.54
C ARG A 18 -2.38 0.36 7.12
N GLY A 19 -1.97 -0.90 6.98
CA GLY A 19 -1.72 -1.51 5.67
C GLY A 19 -0.45 -0.97 5.00
N ILE A 20 -0.53 -0.73 3.69
CA ILE A 20 0.60 -0.28 2.87
C ILE A 20 0.97 1.17 3.20
N ARG A 21 2.28 1.43 3.35
CA ARG A 21 2.88 2.76 3.45
C ARG A 21 3.39 3.21 2.08
N TRP A 22 3.09 4.46 1.72
CA TRP A 22 3.50 5.08 0.46
C TRP A 22 4.41 6.26 0.76
N LYS A 23 5.73 6.08 0.58
CA LYS A 23 6.72 7.12 0.88
C LYS A 23 7.12 7.87 -0.38
N CYS A 24 7.03 9.20 -0.39
CA CYS A 24 7.47 10.02 -1.52
C CYS A 24 9.00 9.97 -1.67
N LEU A 25 9.51 9.86 -2.89
CA LEU A 25 10.96 9.93 -3.17
C LEU A 25 11.43 11.36 -3.40
N ASP A 26 10.53 12.25 -3.80
CA ASP A 26 10.87 13.60 -4.22
C ASP A 26 10.80 14.60 -3.04
N CYS A 27 10.29 14.17 -1.88
CA CYS A 27 10.09 15.02 -0.71
C CYS A 27 10.70 14.38 0.54
N PHE A 28 11.31 15.22 1.37
CA PHE A 28 11.85 14.80 2.66
C PHE A 28 10.72 14.36 3.58
N ASP A 29 10.86 13.16 4.14
CA ASP A 29 9.97 12.55 5.13
C ASP A 29 8.46 12.71 4.89
N TYR A 30 8.03 12.47 3.65
CA TYR A 30 6.60 12.56 3.28
C TYR A 30 5.99 11.19 3.01
N ASP A 31 4.96 10.84 3.77
CA ASP A 31 4.34 9.53 3.81
C ASP A 31 2.81 9.61 3.70
N LEU A 32 2.23 8.71 2.91
CA LEU A 32 0.78 8.60 2.75
C LEU A 32 0.29 7.21 3.15
N CYS A 33 -0.93 7.13 3.68
CA CYS A 33 -1.69 5.88 3.76
C CYS A 33 -2.39 5.60 2.43
N THR A 34 -2.84 4.36 2.22
CA THR A 34 -3.50 3.93 0.96
C THR A 34 -4.68 4.83 0.55
N ALA A 35 -5.52 5.24 1.51
CA ALA A 35 -6.65 6.12 1.21
C ALA A 35 -6.20 7.49 0.68
N CYS A 36 -5.16 8.10 1.27
CA CYS A 36 -4.63 9.38 0.81
C CYS A 36 -3.88 9.25 -0.51
N TYR A 37 -3.12 8.18 -0.70
CA TYR A 37 -2.39 7.91 -1.93
C TYR A 37 -3.35 7.78 -3.13
N GLY A 38 -4.41 6.98 -3.00
CA GLY A 38 -5.42 6.77 -4.04
C GLY A 38 -6.33 7.99 -4.30
N SER A 39 -6.48 8.88 -3.32
CA SER A 39 -7.27 10.11 -3.43
C SER A 39 -6.47 11.33 -3.90
N ASP A 40 -5.29 11.12 -4.49
CA ASP A 40 -4.39 12.17 -5.00
C ASP A 40 -4.03 13.25 -3.98
N LYS A 41 -3.89 12.86 -2.71
CA LYS A 41 -3.15 13.73 -1.78
C LYS A 41 -1.70 13.78 -2.22
N HIS A 42 -1.08 14.96 -2.10
CA HIS A 42 0.27 15.27 -2.59
C HIS A 42 0.39 15.31 -4.12
N ASP A 43 1.48 15.89 -4.64
CA ASP A 43 1.72 16.01 -6.09
C ASP A 43 1.70 14.61 -6.76
N THR A 44 0.90 14.45 -7.80
CA THR A 44 0.74 13.19 -8.54
C THR A 44 1.90 12.94 -9.51
N ARG A 45 2.74 13.95 -9.77
CA ARG A 45 3.98 13.84 -10.55
C ARG A 45 5.15 13.32 -9.72
N HIS A 46 5.02 13.26 -8.40
CA HIS A 46 6.04 12.68 -7.55
C HIS A 46 5.97 11.14 -7.59
N THR A 47 7.14 10.51 -7.54
CA THR A 47 7.30 9.06 -7.46
C THR A 47 7.28 8.60 -6.00
N PHE A 48 6.84 7.36 -5.78
CA PHE A 48 6.66 6.81 -4.45
C PHE A 48 7.28 5.42 -4.32
N TRP A 49 7.81 5.12 -3.13
CA TRP A 49 8.10 3.79 -2.67
C TRP A 49 6.82 3.19 -2.10
N ARG A 50 6.46 1.99 -2.57
CA ARG A 50 5.49 1.13 -1.88
C ARG A 50 6.23 0.32 -0.83
N ILE A 51 5.69 0.30 0.39
CA ILE A 51 6.23 -0.45 1.52
C ILE A 51 5.08 -1.25 2.14
N ASP A 52 5.01 -2.54 1.80
CA ASP A 52 3.87 -3.40 2.16
C ASP A 52 3.89 -3.84 3.63
N ARG A 53 5.09 -4.09 4.18
CA ARG A 53 5.37 -4.36 5.60
C ARG A 53 6.63 -3.61 6.01
N ALA A 54 6.81 -3.34 7.30
CA ALA A 54 7.96 -2.59 7.81
C ALA A 54 9.32 -3.21 7.43
N SER A 55 9.39 -4.53 7.27
CA SER A 55 10.60 -5.27 6.87
C SER A 55 10.61 -5.67 5.38
N SER A 56 9.59 -5.28 4.61
CA SER A 56 9.54 -5.62 3.19
C SER A 56 10.49 -4.74 2.39
N LYS A 57 10.99 -5.28 1.27
CA LYS A 57 11.65 -4.50 0.22
C LYS A 57 10.75 -3.36 -0.23
N ARG A 58 11.36 -2.21 -0.53
CA ARG A 58 10.65 -1.04 -1.06
C ARG A 58 10.54 -1.20 -2.57
N VAL A 59 9.39 -0.89 -3.14
CA VAL A 59 9.13 -1.02 -4.58
C VAL A 59 8.87 0.33 -5.19
N LYS A 60 9.67 0.72 -6.19
CA LYS A 60 9.54 2.04 -6.83
C LYS A 60 8.35 2.02 -7.76
N LEU A 61 7.46 2.97 -7.61
CA LEU A 61 6.25 3.06 -8.41
C LEU A 61 6.40 4.12 -9.52
N PRO A 62 5.71 3.94 -10.66
CA PRO A 62 5.53 5.02 -11.63
C PRO A 62 4.72 6.17 -11.03
N ARG A 63 4.71 7.30 -11.73
CA ARG A 63 3.99 8.50 -11.27
C ARG A 63 2.49 8.27 -11.34
N ARG A 64 1.78 8.75 -10.33
CA ARG A 64 0.31 8.65 -10.28
C ARG A 64 -0.36 9.39 -11.44
N CYS A 65 0.19 10.49 -11.92
CA CYS A 65 -0.35 11.21 -13.08
C CYS A 65 -0.28 10.42 -14.40
N GLU A 66 0.52 9.36 -14.46
CA GLU A 66 0.65 8.46 -15.62
C GLU A 66 -0.18 7.18 -15.46
N GLY A 67 -0.70 6.92 -14.25
CA GLY A 67 -1.40 5.68 -13.91
C GLY A 67 -2.92 5.75 -14.11
N GLU A 68 -3.52 4.61 -14.45
CA GLU A 68 -4.97 4.48 -14.48
C GLU A 68 -5.53 4.37 -13.05
N LYS A 69 -6.59 5.15 -12.81
CA LYS A 69 -7.27 5.22 -11.54
C LYS A 69 -8.62 4.52 -11.63
N LEU A 70 -8.85 3.56 -10.73
CA LEU A 70 -10.10 2.81 -10.65
C LEU A 70 -10.79 3.06 -9.32
N GLN A 71 -12.11 2.98 -9.33
CA GLN A 71 -12.93 3.04 -8.12
C GLN A 71 -13.29 1.63 -7.68
N ALA A 72 -13.02 1.29 -6.40
CA ALA A 72 -13.42 -0.01 -5.88
C ALA A 72 -14.95 -0.13 -5.83
N GLN A 73 -15.47 -1.34 -6.04
CA GLN A 73 -16.90 -1.63 -6.02
C GLN A 73 -17.13 -2.94 -5.27
N GLY A 74 -18.16 -2.98 -4.42
CA GLY A 74 -18.46 -4.16 -3.62
C GLY A 74 -19.24 -3.82 -2.35
N ILE A 75 -18.86 -4.46 -1.24
CA ILE A 75 -19.45 -4.25 0.08
C ILE A 75 -18.79 -3.03 0.74
N PHE A 76 -19.30 -1.86 0.40
CA PHE A 76 -18.96 -0.58 1.01
C PHE A 76 -20.20 0.04 1.66
N ALA A 77 -20.05 1.19 2.32
CA ALA A 77 -21.20 1.95 2.82
C ALA A 77 -22.25 2.12 1.71
N ASP A 78 -23.52 1.93 2.08
CA ASP A 78 -24.70 1.92 1.21
C ASP A 78 -24.86 0.70 0.29
N ALA A 79 -23.98 -0.30 0.35
CA ALA A 79 -24.20 -1.56 -0.35
C ALA A 79 -25.42 -2.29 0.23
N GLY A 80 -26.25 -2.83 -0.66
CA GLY A 80 -27.29 -3.80 -0.30
C GLY A 80 -26.67 -5.18 -0.17
N VAL A 81 -26.92 -5.87 0.93
CA VAL A 81 -26.29 -7.14 1.30
C VAL A 81 -27.31 -8.13 1.86
N CYS A 82 -26.95 -9.40 1.87
CA CYS A 82 -27.63 -10.46 2.60
C CYS A 82 -26.61 -11.26 3.41
N ARG A 83 -27.06 -11.97 4.45
CA ARG A 83 -26.16 -12.86 5.20
C ARG A 83 -25.85 -14.11 4.38
N VAL A 84 -24.61 -14.55 4.49
CA VAL A 84 -24.18 -15.85 3.99
C VAL A 84 -23.86 -16.72 5.21
N GLN A 85 -24.37 -17.94 5.22
CA GLN A 85 -23.96 -18.94 6.19
C GLN A 85 -22.56 -19.43 5.77
N ASP A 86 -21.59 -19.37 6.69
CA ASP A 86 -20.25 -19.91 6.44
C ASP A 86 -20.40 -21.34 5.88
N TRP A 87 -19.70 -21.62 4.79
CA TRP A 87 -19.84 -22.78 3.90
C TRP A 87 -19.34 -24.11 4.51
N ASP A 88 -19.59 -24.33 5.81
CA ASP A 88 -19.04 -25.45 6.58
C ASP A 88 -20.08 -26.54 6.92
N GLU A 89 -21.37 -26.40 6.58
CA GLU A 89 -22.37 -27.45 6.82
C GLU A 89 -23.32 -27.64 5.62
N ASP A 90 -23.25 -28.83 5.01
CA ASP A 90 -24.32 -29.43 4.22
C ASP A 90 -25.57 -29.52 5.11
N ASP A 91 -26.54 -28.60 4.96
CA ASP A 91 -27.97 -28.91 5.11
C ASP A 91 -28.89 -27.74 4.72
N GLN A 92 -29.68 -28.05 3.69
CA GLN A 92 -31.11 -27.80 3.45
C GLN A 92 -31.80 -26.55 4.04
N GLU A 93 -32.57 -25.94 3.13
CA GLU A 93 -33.40 -24.73 3.23
C GLU A 93 -32.65 -23.40 3.07
N GLU A 94 -32.87 -22.83 1.88
CA GLU A 94 -32.65 -21.44 1.52
C GLU A 94 -33.58 -20.56 2.39
N ALA A 95 -33.32 -20.51 3.69
CA ALA A 95 -33.99 -19.61 4.60
C ALA A 95 -33.82 -18.19 4.04
N GLU A 96 -34.93 -17.49 3.82
CA GLU A 96 -34.97 -16.15 3.21
C GLU A 96 -33.85 -15.28 3.80
N SER A 97 -32.77 -15.12 3.04
CA SER A 97 -31.60 -14.40 3.52
C SER A 97 -31.98 -12.94 3.63
N LYS A 98 -32.24 -12.52 4.87
CA LYS A 98 -32.70 -11.19 5.20
C LYS A 98 -31.77 -10.13 4.61
N GLU A 99 -32.35 -9.27 3.78
CA GLU A 99 -31.62 -8.17 3.15
C GLU A 99 -31.31 -7.06 4.16
N GLY A 100 -30.21 -6.38 3.93
CA GLY A 100 -29.77 -5.24 4.73
C GLY A 100 -28.96 -4.24 3.91
N ARG A 101 -28.71 -3.08 4.51
CA ARG A 101 -27.85 -2.02 3.97
C ARG A 101 -26.65 -1.84 4.88
N VAL A 102 -25.46 -1.84 4.28
CA VAL A 102 -24.23 -1.50 5.00
C VAL A 102 -24.28 -0.02 5.40
N LEU A 103 -24.16 0.26 6.69
CA LEU A 103 -24.09 1.61 7.23
C LEU A 103 -22.64 2.11 7.19
N THR A 104 -21.73 1.33 7.76
CA THR A 104 -20.32 1.71 7.90
C THR A 104 -19.41 0.52 7.70
N ILE A 105 -18.20 0.80 7.22
CA ILE A 105 -17.06 -0.12 7.24
C ILE A 105 -16.10 0.39 8.33
N GLY A 106 -15.58 -0.51 9.15
CA GLY A 106 -14.72 -0.14 10.26
C GLY A 106 -13.85 -1.28 10.77
N ASP A 107 -13.31 -1.10 11.96
CA ASP A 107 -12.42 -2.07 12.59
C ASP A 107 -13.23 -3.10 13.39
N TRP A 108 -12.82 -4.36 13.34
CA TRP A 108 -13.45 -5.38 14.20
C TRP A 108 -13.09 -5.10 15.67
N PRO A 109 -14.08 -5.06 16.59
CA PRO A 109 -13.89 -4.54 17.95
C PRO A 109 -13.00 -5.42 18.83
N LEU A 110 -12.85 -6.71 18.48
CA LEU A 110 -11.94 -7.58 19.22
C LEU A 110 -10.49 -7.30 18.79
N GLN A 111 -9.70 -6.88 19.79
CA GLN A 111 -8.23 -6.87 19.79
C GLN A 111 -7.51 -5.75 19.03
N ASN A 112 -8.14 -4.73 18.43
CA ASN A 112 -7.46 -3.61 17.73
C ASN A 112 -6.38 -4.05 16.70
N VAL A 113 -6.46 -5.30 16.24
CA VAL A 113 -5.46 -5.92 15.37
C VAL A 113 -5.94 -5.96 13.93
N SER A 114 -7.21 -5.76 13.63
CA SER A 114 -7.73 -5.82 12.26
C SER A 114 -8.42 -4.53 11.90
N PHE A 115 -8.16 -4.04 10.68
CA PHE A 115 -8.66 -2.75 10.22
C PHE A 115 -9.57 -2.94 9.01
N ASN A 116 -10.60 -2.10 8.87
CA ASN A 116 -11.56 -2.17 7.75
C ASN A 116 -12.12 -3.60 7.52
N SER A 117 -12.37 -4.32 8.61
CA SER A 117 -12.75 -5.74 8.61
C SER A 117 -14.12 -6.03 9.23
N LEU A 118 -14.83 -4.96 9.58
CA LEU A 118 -16.20 -4.96 10.08
C LEU A 118 -17.11 -4.21 9.10
N ALA A 119 -18.29 -4.77 8.86
CA ALA A 119 -19.43 -4.04 8.31
C ALA A 119 -20.55 -3.97 9.35
N THR A 120 -21.03 -2.78 9.68
CA THR A 120 -22.25 -2.59 10.45
C THR A 120 -23.42 -2.51 9.47
N VAL A 121 -24.39 -3.41 9.61
CA VAL A 121 -25.51 -3.57 8.65
C VAL A 121 -26.82 -3.28 9.36
N LYS A 122 -27.68 -2.48 8.72
CA LYS A 122 -29.09 -2.32 9.11
C LYS A 122 -29.95 -3.22 8.25
N TRP A 123 -30.65 -4.15 8.88
CA TRP A 123 -31.49 -5.13 8.20
C TRP A 123 -32.90 -4.60 7.91
N SER A 124 -33.62 -5.30 7.05
CA SER A 124 -34.98 -4.95 6.63
C SER A 124 -36.01 -4.88 7.78
N ASP A 125 -35.81 -5.62 8.88
CA ASP A 125 -36.67 -5.55 10.08
C ASP A 125 -36.30 -4.41 11.05
N GLY A 126 -35.31 -3.60 10.70
CA GLY A 126 -34.84 -2.47 11.51
C GLY A 126 -33.73 -2.81 12.51
N THR A 127 -33.37 -4.09 12.70
CA THR A 127 -32.24 -4.47 13.57
C THR A 127 -30.89 -4.12 12.94
N GLU A 128 -29.88 -3.94 13.79
CA GLU A 128 -28.50 -3.69 13.35
C GLU A 128 -27.57 -4.82 13.82
N SER A 129 -26.58 -5.17 13.02
CA SER A 129 -25.59 -6.18 13.39
C SER A 129 -24.21 -5.89 12.83
N ASN A 130 -23.21 -6.29 13.60
CA ASN A 130 -21.81 -6.29 13.19
C ASN A 130 -21.49 -7.61 12.47
N CYS A 131 -20.94 -7.51 11.26
CA CYS A 131 -20.65 -8.65 10.38
C CYS A 131 -19.20 -8.62 9.93
N ARG A 132 -18.54 -9.78 9.88
CA ARG A 132 -17.14 -9.91 9.45
C ARG A 132 -17.05 -9.63 7.96
N LEU A 133 -16.08 -8.81 7.58
CA LEU A 133 -15.72 -8.53 6.19
C LEU A 133 -14.20 -8.62 6.05
N GLY A 134 -13.67 -9.84 6.14
CA GLY A 134 -12.23 -10.14 6.08
C GLY A 134 -11.58 -10.39 7.45
N TYR A 135 -12.28 -10.16 8.57
CA TYR A 135 -11.75 -10.52 9.89
C TYR A 135 -11.57 -12.04 10.01
N GLY A 136 -10.37 -12.49 10.35
CA GLY A 136 -10.03 -13.91 10.39
C GLY A 136 -10.13 -14.61 9.02
N GLY A 137 -10.11 -13.84 7.92
CA GLY A 137 -10.33 -14.38 6.57
C GLY A 137 -11.79 -14.75 6.27
N LYS A 138 -12.73 -14.43 7.17
CA LYS A 138 -14.15 -14.77 7.05
C LYS A 138 -14.96 -13.59 6.50
N VAL A 139 -16.02 -13.87 5.75
CA VAL A 139 -16.93 -12.89 5.17
C VAL A 139 -18.36 -13.35 5.38
N ASP A 140 -19.10 -12.64 6.24
CA ASP A 140 -20.47 -13.02 6.64
C ASP A 140 -21.55 -12.51 5.67
N LEU A 141 -21.14 -11.81 4.60
CA LEU A 141 -22.01 -11.01 3.75
C LEU A 141 -21.77 -11.29 2.27
N LYS A 142 -22.86 -11.28 1.50
CA LYS A 142 -22.83 -11.22 0.03
C LYS A 142 -23.54 -9.95 -0.39
N PHE A 143 -22.96 -9.19 -1.33
CA PHE A 143 -23.65 -8.03 -1.88
C PHE A 143 -24.74 -8.48 -2.87
N ILE A 144 -25.89 -7.82 -2.79
CA ILE A 144 -26.96 -7.86 -3.79
C ILE A 144 -26.83 -6.62 -4.69
N LYS A 145 -26.58 -5.47 -4.07
CA LYS A 145 -26.31 -4.21 -4.75
C LYS A 145 -25.00 -3.65 -4.24
N SER A 146 -23.98 -3.68 -5.08
CA SER A 146 -22.69 -3.09 -4.75
C SER A 146 -22.79 -1.58 -4.51
N SER A 147 -21.89 -1.05 -3.68
CA SER A 147 -21.62 0.37 -3.60
C SER A 147 -20.18 0.67 -4.00
N PHE A 148 -19.85 1.95 -4.17
CA PHE A 148 -18.52 2.41 -4.49
C PHE A 148 -17.70 2.63 -3.22
N GLY A 149 -16.44 2.21 -3.28
CA GLY A 149 -15.47 2.40 -2.22
C GLY A 149 -14.40 3.42 -2.58
N GLN A 150 -13.26 3.24 -1.94
CA GLN A 150 -12.06 4.04 -2.18
C GLN A 150 -11.54 3.88 -3.60
N VAL A 151 -10.81 4.91 -4.03
CA VAL A 151 -10.16 4.97 -5.32
C VAL A 151 -8.71 4.49 -5.20
N TYR A 152 -8.20 3.81 -6.23
CA TYR A 152 -6.86 3.22 -6.19
C TYR A 152 -6.22 3.17 -7.59
N TYR A 153 -4.90 3.02 -7.61
CA TYR A 153 -4.10 2.80 -8.81
C TYR A 153 -3.82 1.31 -8.94
N LYS A 154 -4.48 0.63 -9.88
CA LYS A 154 -4.48 -0.83 -10.00
C LYS A 154 -3.06 -1.39 -10.09
N ASP A 155 -2.25 -0.82 -10.99
CA ASP A 155 -0.91 -1.31 -11.28
C ASP A 155 0.11 -0.93 -10.21
N HIS A 156 -0.29 -0.13 -9.21
CA HIS A 156 0.56 0.23 -8.08
C HIS A 156 0.34 -0.69 -6.87
N LEU A 157 -0.68 -1.57 -6.90
CA LEU A 157 -0.96 -2.51 -5.82
C LEU A 157 -0.08 -3.76 -5.94
N PRO A 158 0.31 -4.37 -4.79
CA PRO A 158 1.07 -5.61 -4.81
C PRO A 158 0.23 -6.78 -5.34
N VAL A 159 0.87 -7.67 -6.10
CA VAL A 159 0.22 -8.92 -6.52
C VAL A 159 0.35 -9.95 -5.41
N LEU A 160 -0.78 -10.34 -4.82
CA LEU A 160 -0.80 -11.31 -3.72
C LEU A 160 -0.16 -12.65 -4.14
N GLY A 161 0.78 -13.13 -3.35
CA GLY A 161 1.45 -14.42 -3.57
C GLY A 161 2.60 -14.39 -4.57
N LYS A 162 2.89 -13.24 -5.19
CA LYS A 162 4.08 -13.06 -6.03
C LYS A 162 5.11 -12.20 -5.29
N PRO A 163 6.38 -12.62 -5.20
CA PRO A 163 7.43 -11.75 -4.72
C PRO A 163 7.58 -10.57 -5.69
N GLU A 164 7.66 -9.36 -5.12
CA GLU A 164 7.92 -8.16 -5.89
C GLU A 164 9.38 -8.16 -6.32
N VAL A 165 9.62 -8.11 -7.63
CA VAL A 165 10.94 -7.93 -8.19
C VAL A 165 11.12 -6.43 -8.35
N SER A 166 11.95 -5.82 -7.50
CA SER A 166 12.40 -4.46 -7.78
C SER A 166 13.32 -4.59 -8.99
N GLU A 167 12.93 -4.01 -10.13
CA GLU A 167 13.77 -3.98 -11.33
C GLU A 167 14.96 -3.06 -11.05
N CYS A 168 16.00 -3.58 -10.40
CA CYS A 168 17.32 -2.98 -10.44
C CYS A 168 17.70 -2.91 -11.92
N LYS A 169 17.88 -1.71 -12.46
CA LYS A 169 18.24 -1.51 -13.88
C LYS A 169 19.70 -1.80 -14.19
N PHE A 170 20.47 -2.17 -13.17
CA PHE A 170 21.89 -2.44 -13.25
C PHE A 170 22.12 -3.92 -12.99
N ASP A 171 23.12 -4.47 -13.68
CA ASP A 171 23.66 -5.79 -13.43
C ASP A 171 25.07 -5.66 -12.80
N ILE A 172 25.47 -6.69 -12.04
CA ILE A 172 26.84 -6.77 -11.55
C ILE A 172 27.79 -6.83 -12.76
N GLY A 173 28.76 -5.92 -12.77
CA GLY A 173 29.69 -5.73 -13.89
C GLY A 173 29.37 -4.52 -14.78
N ASP A 174 28.23 -3.86 -14.59
CA ASP A 174 27.90 -2.64 -15.32
C ASP A 174 28.90 -1.51 -15.03
N VAL A 175 29.25 -0.77 -16.08
CA VAL A 175 30.14 0.40 -15.98
C VAL A 175 29.28 1.66 -15.88
N VAL A 176 29.40 2.38 -14.77
CA VAL A 176 28.53 3.52 -14.40
C VAL A 176 29.35 4.77 -14.11
N SER A 177 28.74 5.94 -14.33
CA SER A 177 29.31 7.25 -14.00
C SER A 177 28.22 8.17 -13.43
N CYS A 178 28.56 8.99 -12.44
CA CYS A 178 27.61 9.97 -11.91
C CYS A 178 27.61 11.25 -12.77
N TRP A 179 26.43 11.74 -13.16
CA TRP A 179 26.28 12.98 -13.97
C TRP A 179 25.76 14.16 -13.17
N CYS A 180 25.48 13.96 -11.89
CA CYS A 180 24.97 15.01 -11.00
C CYS A 180 26.12 15.66 -10.23
N ASP A 181 25.94 16.91 -9.81
CA ASP A 181 26.87 17.57 -8.90
C ASP A 181 26.81 16.94 -7.49
N SER A 182 27.90 17.10 -6.72
CA SER A 182 28.03 16.49 -5.39
C SER A 182 26.94 16.91 -4.40
N ALA A 183 26.36 18.11 -4.52
CA ALA A 183 25.27 18.53 -3.63
C ALA A 183 23.98 17.77 -3.95
N THR A 184 23.70 17.55 -5.24
CA THR A 184 22.60 16.69 -5.69
C THR A 184 22.82 15.24 -5.25
N VAL A 185 24.01 14.66 -5.44
CA VAL A 185 24.31 13.28 -5.03
C VAL A 185 24.18 13.10 -3.52
N ARG A 186 24.71 14.03 -2.72
CA ARG A 186 24.59 14.01 -1.25
C ARG A 186 23.14 13.91 -0.79
N ARG A 187 22.24 14.67 -1.41
CA ARG A 187 20.81 14.62 -1.09
C ARG A 187 20.17 13.29 -1.51
N LEU A 188 20.57 12.75 -2.66
CA LEU A 188 20.04 11.46 -3.16
C LEU A 188 20.53 10.27 -2.34
N GLN A 189 21.71 10.36 -1.73
CA GLN A 189 22.27 9.33 -0.85
C GLN A 189 21.55 9.23 0.51
N GLU A 190 20.64 10.14 0.86
CA GLU A 190 19.90 10.08 2.12
C GLU A 190 19.00 8.83 2.15
N ASN A 191 19.34 7.88 3.03
CA ASN A 191 18.75 6.53 3.14
C ASN A 191 19.13 5.56 2.02
N HIS A 192 20.17 5.88 1.24
CA HIS A 192 20.71 5.05 0.17
C HIS A 192 22.22 4.79 0.34
N GLY A 193 22.62 4.36 1.55
CA GLY A 193 24.03 4.21 1.95
C GLY A 193 24.72 5.46 2.53
N GLY A 194 24.11 6.65 2.40
CA GLY A 194 24.61 7.89 2.99
C GLY A 194 25.75 8.54 2.20
N TRP A 195 26.23 9.68 2.70
CA TRP A 195 27.27 10.49 2.06
C TRP A 195 28.46 10.71 2.99
N THR A 196 29.68 10.49 2.49
CA THR A 196 30.92 10.95 3.11
C THR A 196 31.59 12.00 2.22
N GLU A 197 32.35 12.94 2.80
CA GLU A 197 33.00 14.01 2.00
C GLU A 197 34.00 13.46 0.96
N GLU A 198 34.58 12.27 1.22
CA GLU A 198 35.44 11.56 0.26
C GLU A 198 34.70 11.17 -1.02
N MET A 199 33.37 10.95 -0.94
CA MET A 199 32.55 10.58 -2.10
C MET A 199 32.55 11.64 -3.20
N SER A 200 32.81 12.89 -2.85
CA SER A 200 32.92 14.00 -3.81
C SER A 200 33.98 13.73 -4.89
N SER A 201 35.06 13.03 -4.55
CA SER A 201 36.15 12.69 -5.47
C SER A 201 35.76 11.65 -6.51
N TYR A 202 34.76 10.80 -6.24
CA TYR A 202 34.32 9.74 -7.15
C TYR A 202 33.17 10.16 -8.08
N THR A 203 32.48 11.26 -7.78
CA THR A 203 31.31 11.73 -8.59
C THR A 203 31.63 12.04 -10.05
N SER A 204 32.91 12.26 -10.38
CA SER A 204 33.36 12.49 -11.76
C SER A 204 34.03 11.28 -12.42
N LEU A 205 34.15 10.17 -11.68
CA LEU A 205 34.82 8.96 -12.13
C LEU A 205 33.82 7.95 -12.68
N THR A 206 34.34 7.07 -13.53
CA THR A 206 33.63 5.89 -14.00
C THR A 206 34.03 4.71 -13.11
N GLY A 207 33.05 3.95 -12.62
CA GLY A 207 33.26 2.78 -11.78
C GLY A 207 32.48 1.57 -12.29
N THR A 208 32.67 0.42 -11.64
CA THR A 208 32.00 -0.84 -11.97
C THR A 208 31.08 -1.25 -10.83
N VAL A 209 29.84 -1.63 -11.13
CA VAL A 209 28.90 -2.17 -10.14
C VAL A 209 29.41 -3.54 -9.68
N VAL A 210 29.67 -3.69 -8.38
CA VAL A 210 30.20 -4.93 -7.79
C VAL A 210 29.22 -5.64 -6.88
N ASP A 211 28.23 -4.92 -6.37
CA ASP A 211 27.17 -5.48 -5.54
C ASP A 211 25.89 -4.66 -5.74
N ILE A 212 24.76 -5.33 -5.62
CA ILE A 212 23.44 -4.71 -5.69
C ILE A 212 22.64 -5.30 -4.54
N ASP A 213 22.26 -4.45 -3.60
CA ASP A 213 21.62 -4.93 -2.39
C ASP A 213 20.11 -5.19 -2.58
N ASP A 214 19.45 -5.52 -1.48
CA ASP A 214 18.06 -5.91 -1.48
C ASP A 214 17.08 -4.78 -1.82
N ASP A 215 17.48 -3.50 -1.72
CA ASP A 215 16.65 -2.34 -2.09
C ASP A 215 17.08 -1.64 -3.39
N CYS A 216 17.97 -2.31 -4.15
CA CYS A 216 18.55 -1.87 -5.42
C CYS A 216 19.57 -0.73 -5.30
N ASP A 217 20.15 -0.51 -4.13
CA ASP A 217 21.34 0.32 -4.03
C ASP A 217 22.54 -0.40 -4.61
N VAL A 218 23.34 0.35 -5.37
CA VAL A 218 24.51 -0.18 -6.09
C VAL A 218 25.79 0.17 -5.35
N SER A 219 26.60 -0.84 -5.07
CA SER A 219 27.98 -0.64 -4.66
C SER A 219 28.86 -0.56 -5.89
N VAL A 220 29.58 0.55 -6.03
CA VAL A 220 30.42 0.83 -7.20
C VAL A 220 31.89 0.82 -6.77
N GLN A 221 32.68 -0.02 -7.43
CA GLN A 221 34.13 -0.03 -7.31
C GLN A 221 34.75 0.95 -8.32
N TYR A 222 35.58 1.86 -7.84
CA TYR A 222 36.34 2.81 -8.66
C TYR A 222 37.79 2.33 -8.77
N ALA A 223 38.41 2.57 -9.93
CA ALA A 223 39.81 2.23 -10.21
C ALA A 223 40.76 3.34 -9.75
#